data_AF-A0A832ZTY7-F1
#
_entry.id   AF-A0A832ZTY7-F1
#
_cell.length_a   1.000
_cell.length_b   1.000
_cell.length_c   1.000
_cell.angle_alpha   90.00
_cell.angle_beta   90.00
_cell.angle_gamma   90.00
#
_symmetry.space_group_name_H-M   'P 1'
#
loop_
_entity.id
_entity.type
_entity.pdbx_description
1 polymer ?
#
loop_
_entity_poly.entity_id
_entity_poly.type
_entity_poly.pdbx_seq_one_letter_code
_entity_poly.pdbx_strand_id
1 'polypeptide(L)'
;MPQLPAGSVVYPIETLIKSPDTMSSVLTAISSGSCKCMIVDTPFVATVENKGFIVEQVIGVGSIICSPGCARGEVVLHSSTWSYGRVVPGNSECIVAASKDFTSMLKSIGVHAFEVDYEEFFNLVLRRNSNGVMVLSDRINSLEIQRSNGRCGNLYSYNPLHPAGAVGKPGFTCCINEIYEIIGPRSKLLSHILAVDDKTIISQVRGMGEGLIVSFNIVSSTSYASLAAWLGVLYVCGSTAEHL
;
A
#
# COMPACT_ATOMS: atom_id res chain seq x y z
N MET A 1 -15.03 -4.81 13.49
CA MET A 1 -14.71 -5.63 12.32
C MET A 1 -15.79 -5.39 11.27
N PRO A 2 -15.49 -4.99 10.03
CA PRO A 2 -16.50 -4.93 8.98
C PRO A 2 -16.94 -6.33 8.51
N GLN A 3 -18.23 -6.47 8.23
CA GLN A 3 -18.80 -7.69 7.66
C GLN A 3 -18.62 -7.69 6.14
N LEU A 4 -18.08 -8.79 5.61
CA LEU A 4 -18.00 -9.08 4.19
C LEU A 4 -19.23 -9.92 3.79
N PRO A 5 -20.02 -9.49 2.79
CA PRO A 5 -21.15 -10.27 2.30
C PRO A 5 -20.70 -11.47 1.45
N ALA A 6 -21.55 -12.49 1.37
CA ALA A 6 -21.40 -13.53 0.36
C ALA A 6 -21.50 -12.93 -1.05
N GLY A 7 -20.79 -13.50 -2.01
CA GLY A 7 -20.63 -13.00 -3.38
C GLY A 7 -19.54 -11.94 -3.53
N SER A 8 -18.89 -11.50 -2.44
CA SER A 8 -17.78 -10.57 -2.51
C SER A 8 -16.58 -11.18 -3.24
N VAL A 9 -15.88 -10.35 -4.00
CA VAL A 9 -14.77 -10.78 -4.86
C VAL A 9 -13.45 -10.40 -4.23
N VAL A 10 -12.52 -11.34 -4.16
CA VAL A 10 -11.21 -11.18 -3.53
C VAL A 10 -10.12 -11.08 -4.59
N TYR A 11 -9.33 -10.02 -4.49
CA TYR A 11 -8.16 -9.77 -5.33
C TYR A 11 -6.90 -9.75 -4.47
N PRO A 12 -6.08 -10.82 -4.51
CA PRO A 12 -4.76 -10.79 -3.90
C PRO A 12 -3.93 -9.67 -4.54
N ILE A 13 -3.28 -8.84 -3.73
CA ILE A 13 -2.54 -7.69 -4.25
C ILE A 13 -1.34 -8.12 -5.09
N GLU A 14 -0.76 -9.30 -4.84
CA GLU A 14 0.29 -9.86 -5.69
C GLU A 14 -0.22 -10.12 -7.11
N THR A 15 -1.48 -10.54 -7.25
CA THR A 15 -2.16 -10.69 -8.55
C THR A 15 -2.40 -9.32 -9.17
N LEU A 16 -2.87 -8.35 -8.37
CA LEU A 16 -3.12 -6.99 -8.86
C LEU A 16 -1.86 -6.28 -9.34
N ILE A 17 -0.72 -6.47 -8.66
CA ILE A 17 0.59 -5.94 -9.07
C ILE A 17 1.05 -6.58 -10.39
N LYS A 18 0.81 -7.88 -10.57
CA LYS A 18 1.18 -8.60 -11.80
C LYS A 18 0.22 -8.36 -12.97
N SER A 19 -0.96 -7.80 -12.72
CA SER A 19 -2.01 -7.59 -13.71
C SER A 19 -2.58 -6.17 -13.60
N PRO A 20 -1.86 -5.14 -14.10
CA PRO A 20 -2.23 -3.73 -13.96
C PRO A 20 -3.66 -3.43 -14.44
N ASP A 21 -4.12 -4.11 -15.49
CA ASP A 21 -5.48 -3.93 -16.05
C ASP A 21 -6.58 -4.35 -15.05
N THR A 22 -6.31 -5.36 -14.22
CA THR A 22 -7.25 -5.82 -13.18
C THR A 22 -7.37 -4.78 -12.07
N MET A 23 -6.24 -4.22 -11.63
CA MET A 23 -6.21 -3.15 -10.63
C MET A 23 -6.92 -1.89 -11.15
N SER A 24 -6.64 -1.47 -12.38
CA SER A 24 -7.28 -0.32 -13.03
C SER A 24 -8.79 -0.49 -13.11
N SER A 25 -9.26 -1.69 -13.46
CA SER A 25 -10.70 -2.02 -13.50
C SER A 25 -11.35 -1.93 -12.12
N VAL A 26 -10.70 -2.47 -11.09
CA VAL A 26 -11.18 -2.41 -9.69
C VAL A 26 -11.25 -0.96 -9.20
N LEU A 27 -10.20 -0.17 -9.41
CA LEU A 27 -10.15 1.23 -8.98
C LEU A 27 -11.14 2.12 -9.75
N THR A 28 -11.36 1.86 -11.04
CA THR A 28 -12.40 2.54 -11.84
C THR A 28 -13.82 2.22 -11.34
N ALA A 29 -14.07 0.97 -10.96
CA ALA A 29 -15.36 0.59 -10.36
C ALA A 29 -15.58 1.29 -9.00
N ILE A 30 -14.51 1.42 -8.20
CA ILE A 30 -14.55 2.16 -6.92
C ILE A 30 -14.80 3.66 -7.15
N SER A 31 -14.06 4.29 -8.06
CA SER A 31 -14.13 5.75 -8.29
C SER A 31 -15.45 6.21 -8.90
N SER A 32 -16.11 5.36 -9.70
CA SER A 32 -17.45 5.61 -10.22
C SER A 32 -18.56 5.50 -9.17
N GLY A 33 -18.23 5.13 -7.92
CA GLY A 33 -19.21 4.89 -6.85
C GLY A 33 -20.08 3.66 -7.07
N SER A 34 -19.85 2.92 -8.16
CA SER A 34 -20.56 1.68 -8.51
C SER A 34 -20.10 0.50 -7.65
N CYS A 35 -18.94 0.62 -7.01
CA CYS A 35 -18.40 -0.40 -6.13
C CYS A 35 -17.84 0.13 -4.81
N LYS A 36 -18.02 -0.65 -3.74
CA LYS A 36 -17.29 -0.51 -2.48
C LYS A 36 -16.31 -1.67 -2.32
N CYS A 37 -15.03 -1.37 -2.23
CA CYS A 37 -13.98 -2.35 -1.93
C CYS A 37 -13.19 -1.94 -0.68
N MET A 38 -12.56 -2.92 -0.04
CA MET A 38 -11.70 -2.73 1.11
C MET A 38 -10.35 -3.41 0.91
N ILE A 39 -9.28 -2.84 1.47
CA ILE A 39 -8.00 -3.52 1.59
C ILE A 39 -7.99 -4.25 2.93
N VAL A 40 -7.62 -5.52 2.88
CA VAL A 40 -7.44 -6.33 4.07
C VAL A 40 -5.95 -6.45 4.36
N ASP A 41 -5.59 -6.03 5.56
CA ASP A 41 -4.23 -6.01 6.11
C ASP A 41 -4.00 -7.13 7.14
N THR A 42 -5.02 -7.90 7.52
CA THR A 42 -4.90 -9.07 8.40
C THR A 42 -5.45 -10.33 7.75
N PRO A 43 -4.81 -11.50 7.93
CA PRO A 43 -5.34 -12.72 7.37
C PRO A 43 -6.62 -13.15 8.12
N PHE A 44 -7.56 -13.76 7.40
CA PHE A 44 -8.79 -14.33 7.96
C PHE A 44 -9.21 -15.58 7.19
N VAL A 45 -10.00 -16.46 7.81
CA VAL A 45 -10.51 -17.67 7.16
C VAL A 45 -11.89 -17.39 6.58
N ALA A 46 -12.14 -17.84 5.37
CA ALA A 46 -13.44 -17.74 4.73
C ALA A 46 -13.69 -18.90 3.77
N THR A 47 -14.96 -19.26 3.58
CA THR A 47 -15.38 -20.18 2.52
C THR A 47 -15.39 -19.42 1.19
N VAL A 48 -14.56 -19.85 0.24
CA VAL A 48 -14.41 -19.21 -1.07
C VAL A 48 -14.62 -20.20 -2.22
N GLU A 49 -15.08 -19.68 -3.35
CA GLU A 49 -15.02 -20.32 -4.66
C GLU A 49 -13.72 -19.90 -5.32
N ASN A 50 -12.93 -20.86 -5.80
CA ASN A 50 -11.82 -20.59 -6.70
C ASN A 50 -11.87 -21.58 -7.86
N LYS A 51 -12.10 -21.09 -9.08
CA LYS A 51 -12.21 -21.91 -10.30
C LYS A 51 -13.22 -23.07 -10.17
N GLY A 52 -14.36 -22.83 -9.52
CA GLY A 52 -15.43 -23.81 -9.31
C GLY A 52 -15.26 -24.73 -8.10
N PHE A 53 -14.17 -24.61 -7.33
CA PHE A 53 -13.99 -25.36 -6.09
C PHE A 53 -14.36 -24.51 -4.88
N ILE A 54 -15.23 -25.06 -4.02
CA ILE A 54 -15.67 -24.43 -2.77
C ILE A 54 -14.88 -25.02 -1.62
N VAL A 55 -14.05 -24.19 -0.97
CA VAL A 55 -13.21 -24.62 0.16
C VAL A 55 -13.06 -23.51 1.20
N GLU A 56 -12.80 -23.89 2.45
CA GLU A 56 -12.30 -22.94 3.45
C GLU A 56 -10.85 -22.56 3.11
N GLN A 57 -10.60 -21.27 2.91
CA GLN A 57 -9.29 -20.74 2.56
C GLN A 57 -8.91 -19.60 3.51
N VAL A 58 -7.62 -19.55 3.86
CA VAL A 58 -7.04 -18.37 4.50
C VAL A 58 -6.85 -17.30 3.43
N ILE A 59 -7.58 -16.19 3.55
CA ILE A 59 -7.31 -14.98 2.78
C ILE A 59 -6.17 -14.25 3.49
N GLY A 60 -5.05 -14.09 2.81
CA GLY A 60 -3.81 -13.53 3.36
C GLY A 60 -3.84 -12.01 3.58
N VAL A 61 -2.74 -11.50 4.15
CA VAL A 61 -2.48 -10.04 4.24
C VAL A 61 -2.30 -9.49 2.84
N GLY A 62 -2.98 -8.39 2.53
CA GLY A 62 -2.85 -7.69 1.27
C GLY A 62 -3.79 -8.22 0.18
N SER A 63 -5.09 -8.16 0.46
CA SER A 63 -6.11 -8.41 -0.57
C SER A 63 -7.05 -7.22 -0.68
N ILE A 64 -7.50 -6.89 -1.88
CA ILE A 64 -8.63 -6.00 -2.10
C ILE A 64 -9.89 -6.84 -2.21
N ILE A 65 -10.90 -6.56 -1.40
CA ILE A 65 -12.18 -7.26 -1.41
C ILE A 65 -13.27 -6.30 -1.82
N CYS A 66 -13.96 -6.63 -2.90
CA CYS A 66 -15.04 -5.82 -3.46
C CYS A 66 -16.41 -6.41 -3.14
N SER A 67 -17.41 -5.55 -3.03
CA SER A 67 -18.81 -5.96 -2.85
C SER A 67 -19.29 -6.86 -4.01
N PRO A 68 -20.34 -7.68 -3.81
CA PRO A 68 -20.87 -8.54 -4.87
C PRO A 68 -21.29 -7.74 -6.10
N GLY A 69 -21.01 -8.27 -7.29
CA GLY A 69 -21.38 -7.62 -8.56
C GLY A 69 -20.48 -6.46 -8.99
N CYS A 70 -19.53 -6.04 -8.16
CA CYS A 70 -18.59 -4.96 -8.48
C CYS A 70 -17.62 -5.25 -9.62
N ALA A 71 -17.11 -6.48 -9.70
CA ALA A 71 -16.01 -6.84 -10.57
C ALA A 71 -15.93 -8.36 -10.75
N ARG A 72 -15.10 -8.83 -11.69
CA ARG A 72 -14.82 -10.26 -11.90
C ARG A 72 -13.48 -10.60 -11.28
N GLY A 73 -13.46 -11.52 -10.33
CA GLY A 73 -12.22 -12.03 -9.74
C GLY A 73 -12.28 -13.55 -9.67
N GLU A 74 -11.11 -14.17 -9.56
CA GLU A 74 -11.00 -15.64 -9.55
C GLU A 74 -11.47 -16.24 -8.23
N VAL A 75 -11.51 -15.44 -7.15
CA VAL A 75 -11.87 -15.87 -5.80
C VAL A 75 -13.13 -15.14 -5.34
N VAL A 76 -14.18 -15.87 -5.01
CA VAL A 76 -15.49 -15.33 -4.58
C VAL A 76 -15.86 -15.87 -3.20
N LEU A 77 -16.32 -15.03 -2.29
CA LEU A 77 -16.80 -15.45 -0.96
C LEU A 77 -18.16 -16.16 -1.07
N HIS A 78 -18.31 -17.35 -0.51
CA HIS A 78 -19.60 -18.08 -0.50
C HIS A 78 -20.47 -17.80 0.72
N SER A 79 -19.86 -17.42 1.84
CA SER A 79 -20.55 -17.08 3.08
C SER A 79 -20.09 -15.72 3.57
N SER A 80 -20.94 -15.05 4.34
CA SER A 80 -20.53 -13.82 5.01
C SER A 80 -19.44 -14.12 6.04
N THR A 81 -18.49 -13.20 6.17
CA THR A 81 -17.35 -13.33 7.09
C THR A 81 -16.92 -11.94 7.59
N TRP A 82 -15.91 -11.86 8.45
CA TRP A 82 -15.41 -10.60 9.00
C TRP A 82 -13.96 -10.40 8.62
N SER A 83 -13.60 -9.18 8.23
CA SER A 83 -12.21 -8.76 8.10
C SER A 83 -11.85 -7.77 9.22
N TYR A 84 -10.56 -7.61 9.51
CA TYR A 84 -10.11 -6.57 10.44
C TYR A 84 -9.70 -5.27 9.75
N GLY A 85 -9.51 -5.29 8.43
CA GLY A 85 -9.12 -4.12 7.64
C GLY A 85 -10.30 -3.38 7.01
N ARG A 86 -10.15 -2.07 6.79
CA ARG A 86 -11.11 -1.23 6.06
C ARG A 86 -10.35 -0.22 5.21
N VAL A 87 -10.75 -0.07 3.96
CA VAL A 87 -10.39 1.08 3.11
C VAL A 87 -11.67 1.74 2.63
N VAL A 88 -11.68 3.06 2.67
CA VAL A 88 -12.80 3.95 2.37
C VAL A 88 -12.46 4.68 1.05
N PRO A 89 -13.39 4.87 0.12
CA PRO A 89 -13.10 5.43 -1.19
C PRO A 89 -12.69 6.91 -1.12
N GLY A 90 -11.62 7.28 -1.82
CA GLY A 90 -11.17 8.66 -1.94
C GLY A 90 -11.00 9.12 -3.38
N ASN A 91 -11.84 10.06 -3.82
CA ASN A 91 -11.58 10.90 -4.99
C ASN A 91 -10.60 12.01 -4.58
N SER A 92 -9.39 11.63 -4.14
CA SER A 92 -8.39 12.54 -3.59
C SER A 92 -7.15 12.55 -4.47
N GLU A 93 -6.72 13.75 -4.85
CA GLU A 93 -5.42 13.97 -5.47
C GLU A 93 -4.31 13.47 -4.53
N CYS A 94 -3.50 12.51 -4.98
CA CYS A 94 -2.34 12.04 -4.22
C CYS A 94 -1.09 12.77 -4.71
N ILE A 95 -0.34 13.39 -3.80
CA ILE A 95 0.95 13.97 -4.16
C ILE A 95 2.02 12.88 -4.22
N VAL A 96 2.85 12.90 -5.24
CA VAL A 96 3.83 11.85 -5.51
C VAL A 96 5.20 12.46 -5.73
N ALA A 97 6.13 12.14 -4.85
CA ALA A 97 7.54 12.50 -5.00
C ALA A 97 8.36 11.24 -5.28
N ALA A 98 8.45 10.87 -6.55
CA ALA A 98 9.05 9.62 -7.00
C ALA A 98 9.58 9.72 -8.45
N SER A 99 10.23 8.67 -8.94
CA SER A 99 10.59 8.55 -10.35
C SER A 99 9.34 8.55 -11.26
N LYS A 100 9.48 9.05 -12.50
CA LYS A 100 8.41 9.05 -13.51
C LYS A 100 7.81 7.66 -13.77
N ASP A 101 8.62 6.60 -13.72
CA ASP A 101 8.16 5.23 -13.94
C ASP A 101 7.15 4.81 -12.86
N PHE A 102 7.48 5.06 -11.59
CA PHE A 102 6.58 4.80 -10.48
C PHE A 102 5.30 5.63 -10.57
N THR A 103 5.40 6.93 -10.86
CA THR A 103 4.21 7.78 -11.02
C THR A 103 3.34 7.33 -12.19
N SER A 104 3.95 6.91 -13.30
CA SER A 104 3.22 6.38 -14.46
C SER A 104 2.49 5.08 -14.11
N MET A 105 3.10 4.23 -13.28
CA MET A 105 2.48 3.02 -12.76
C MET A 105 1.33 3.32 -11.79
N LEU A 106 1.42 4.37 -10.97
CA LEU A 106 0.28 4.82 -10.15
C LEU A 106 -0.87 5.33 -11.02
N LYS A 107 -0.56 6.13 -12.04
CA LYS A 107 -1.56 6.63 -12.99
C LYS A 107 -2.22 5.49 -13.77
N SER A 108 -1.46 4.45 -14.16
CA SER A 108 -2.02 3.31 -14.90
C SER A 108 -3.00 2.47 -14.07
N ILE A 109 -2.82 2.42 -12.75
CA ILE A 109 -3.79 1.79 -11.85
C ILE A 109 -4.95 2.72 -11.48
N GLY A 110 -5.02 3.95 -12.00
CA GLY A 110 -6.16 4.86 -11.79
C GLY A 110 -6.03 5.81 -10.58
N VAL A 111 -4.82 5.94 -10.01
CA VAL A 111 -4.56 6.96 -8.98
C VAL A 111 -4.34 8.32 -9.63
N HIS A 112 -5.04 9.35 -9.14
CA HIS A 112 -4.82 10.74 -9.53
C HIS A 112 -3.55 11.30 -8.87
N ALA A 113 -2.39 10.99 -9.47
CA ALA A 113 -1.07 11.37 -8.97
C ALA A 113 -0.62 12.75 -9.47
N PHE A 114 -0.34 13.67 -8.53
CA PHE A 114 0.28 14.98 -8.76
C PHE A 114 1.77 14.93 -8.40
N GLU A 115 2.64 15.09 -9.41
CA GLU A 115 4.10 14.97 -9.23
C GLU A 115 4.67 16.22 -8.55
N VAL A 116 5.43 16.02 -7.48
CA VAL A 116 6.07 17.08 -6.69
C VAL A 116 7.51 16.70 -6.35
N ASP A 117 8.34 17.68 -6.00
CA ASP A 117 9.67 17.39 -5.44
C ASP A 117 9.60 16.99 -3.96
N TYR A 118 10.73 16.54 -3.40
CA TYR A 118 10.77 16.07 -2.01
C TYR A 118 10.46 17.17 -0.98
N GLU A 119 10.84 18.43 -1.21
CA GLU A 119 10.58 19.51 -0.25
C GLU A 119 9.12 19.97 -0.31
N GLU A 120 8.57 20.05 -1.53
CA GLU A 120 7.16 20.31 -1.76
C GLU A 120 6.28 19.23 -1.13
N PHE A 121 6.69 17.95 -1.20
CA PHE A 121 6.01 16.86 -0.49
C PHE A 121 5.85 17.14 1.00
N PHE A 122 6.95 17.45 1.71
CA PHE A 122 6.88 17.75 3.14
C PHE A 122 5.98 18.95 3.41
N ASN A 123 6.06 20.00 2.59
CA ASN A 123 5.22 21.19 2.74
C ASN A 123 3.72 20.86 2.61
N LEU A 124 3.36 20.07 1.60
CA LEU A 124 1.95 19.71 1.33
C LEU A 124 1.38 18.76 2.40
N VAL A 125 2.13 17.73 2.81
CA VAL A 125 1.69 16.81 3.89
C VAL A 125 1.55 17.54 5.23
N LEU A 126 2.54 18.37 5.59
CA LEU A 126 2.57 19.02 6.90
C LEU A 126 1.61 20.20 7.01
N ARG A 127 1.34 20.93 5.91
CA ARG A 127 0.63 22.22 5.96
C ARG A 127 -0.69 22.28 5.18
N ARG A 128 -0.97 21.34 4.26
CA ARG A 128 -2.12 21.42 3.36
C ARG A 128 -3.05 20.21 3.41
N ASN A 129 -2.92 19.36 4.43
CA ASN A 129 -3.74 18.17 4.59
C ASN A 129 -3.73 17.27 3.34
N SER A 130 -2.60 17.22 2.63
CA SER A 130 -2.45 16.41 1.43
C SER A 130 -1.91 15.03 1.81
N ASN A 131 -2.49 13.99 1.21
CA ASN A 131 -1.96 12.64 1.30
C ASN A 131 -0.97 12.39 0.17
N GLY A 132 0.09 11.65 0.45
CA GLY A 132 1.13 11.45 -0.55
C GLY A 132 2.04 10.26 -0.33
N VAL A 133 2.68 9.82 -1.41
CA VAL A 133 3.82 8.90 -1.34
C VAL A 133 5.10 9.54 -1.85
N MET A 134 6.18 9.35 -1.10
CA MET A 134 7.55 9.64 -1.52
C MET A 134 8.30 8.31 -1.69
N VAL A 135 8.86 8.08 -2.88
CA VAL A 135 9.79 6.97 -3.12
C VAL A 135 11.18 7.55 -3.28
N LEU A 136 12.07 7.19 -2.36
CA LEU A 136 13.42 7.75 -2.30
C LEU A 136 14.30 7.20 -3.43
N SER A 137 15.11 8.09 -4.01
CA SER A 137 16.17 7.76 -4.95
C SER A 137 17.31 8.77 -4.85
N ASP A 138 18.52 8.35 -5.18
CA ASP A 138 19.70 9.22 -5.27
C ASP A 138 19.71 10.11 -6.53
N ARG A 139 18.67 10.03 -7.37
CA ARG A 139 18.58 10.76 -8.64
C ARG A 139 17.71 12.02 -8.58
N ILE A 140 16.99 12.23 -7.47
CA ILE A 140 16.09 13.38 -7.29
C ILE A 140 16.80 14.36 -6.33
N ASN A 141 17.34 15.44 -6.90
CA ASN A 141 18.41 16.27 -6.32
C ASN A 141 18.00 17.30 -5.24
N SER A 142 16.83 17.20 -4.61
CA SER A 142 16.36 18.26 -3.69
C SER A 142 16.63 18.00 -2.20
N LEU A 143 16.96 16.78 -1.80
CA LEU A 143 17.05 16.39 -0.39
C LEU A 143 18.33 15.59 -0.12
N GLU A 144 18.92 15.74 1.07
CA GLU A 144 20.09 14.98 1.49
C GLU A 144 19.74 13.50 1.64
N ILE A 145 19.94 12.72 0.58
CA ILE A 145 19.67 11.27 0.56
C ILE A 145 20.99 10.51 0.54
N GLN A 146 21.14 9.57 1.47
CA GLN A 146 22.21 8.60 1.46
C GLN A 146 21.71 7.27 0.93
N ARG A 147 22.40 6.76 -0.09
CA ARG A 147 22.25 5.39 -0.55
C ARG A 147 23.17 4.48 0.27
N SER A 148 22.61 3.37 0.74
CA SER A 148 23.30 2.31 1.46
C SER A 148 23.13 0.98 0.74
N ASN A 149 24.05 0.06 1.01
CA ASN A 149 23.99 -1.29 0.46
C ASN A 149 22.68 -1.99 0.87
N GLY A 150 22.22 -2.88 0.00
CA GLY A 150 21.09 -3.74 0.26
C GLY A 150 21.26 -4.62 1.49
N ARG A 151 20.12 -5.05 2.03
CA ARG A 151 20.05 -5.90 3.21
C ARG A 151 19.04 -7.03 3.01
N CYS A 152 19.44 -8.22 3.44
CA CYS A 152 18.56 -9.35 3.64
C CYS A 152 18.37 -9.57 5.14
N GLY A 153 17.14 -9.80 5.57
CA GLY A 153 16.84 -9.97 7.00
C GLY A 153 15.36 -10.19 7.24
N ASN A 154 14.99 -10.18 8.52
CA ASN A 154 13.59 -10.36 8.92
C ASN A 154 12.84 -9.03 8.84
N LEU A 155 11.59 -9.08 8.35
CA LEU A 155 10.70 -7.95 8.40
C LEU A 155 10.19 -7.71 9.82
N TYR A 156 10.43 -6.50 10.33
CA TYR A 156 9.97 -6.06 11.65
C TYR A 156 9.03 -4.86 11.52
N SER A 157 7.86 -4.96 12.15
CA SER A 157 6.88 -3.88 12.17
C SER A 157 7.00 -3.04 13.43
N TYR A 158 7.23 -1.73 13.24
CA TYR A 158 7.14 -0.73 14.31
C TYR A 158 5.72 -0.18 14.46
N ASN A 159 4.90 -0.31 13.41
CA ASN A 159 3.50 0.11 13.43
C ASN A 159 2.61 -0.93 12.74
N PRO A 160 2.23 -2.00 13.46
CA PRO A 160 1.44 -3.10 12.87
C PRO A 160 0.01 -2.70 12.52
N LEU A 161 -0.46 -1.54 12.98
CA LEU A 161 -1.78 -0.99 12.64
C LEU A 161 -1.80 -0.22 11.30
N HIS A 162 -0.63 0.13 10.78
CA HIS A 162 -0.54 0.71 9.44
C HIS A 162 -0.52 -0.43 8.40
N PRO A 163 -1.24 -0.32 7.26
CA PRO A 163 -1.29 -1.41 6.27
C PRO A 163 0.08 -1.87 5.77
N ALA A 164 1.01 -0.93 5.54
CA ALA A 164 2.41 -1.26 5.22
C ALA A 164 3.17 -1.98 6.36
N GLY A 165 2.76 -1.82 7.62
CA GLY A 165 3.36 -2.48 8.77
C GLY A 165 2.76 -3.85 9.06
N ALA A 166 1.58 -4.18 8.53
CA ALA A 166 0.88 -5.44 8.83
C ALA A 166 1.63 -6.70 8.32
N VAL A 167 2.53 -6.50 7.36
CA VAL A 167 3.38 -7.56 6.77
C VAL A 167 4.59 -7.89 7.66
N GLY A 168 5.00 -6.98 8.55
CA GLY A 168 6.14 -7.19 9.44
C GLY A 168 5.80 -8.10 10.61
N LYS A 169 5.89 -9.42 10.40
CA LYS A 169 5.78 -10.44 11.44
C LYS A 169 7.09 -11.22 11.56
N PRO A 170 7.45 -11.69 12.78
CA PRO A 170 8.62 -12.56 12.96
C PRO A 170 8.55 -13.77 12.02
N GLY A 171 9.60 -13.97 11.21
CA GLY A 171 9.75 -15.13 10.32
C GLY A 171 9.63 -14.86 8.82
N PHE A 172 9.20 -13.67 8.40
CA PHE A 172 9.25 -13.30 6.98
C PHE A 172 10.60 -12.66 6.63
N THR A 173 11.43 -13.37 5.87
CA THR A 173 12.69 -12.84 5.35
C THR A 173 12.47 -12.14 4.01
N CYS A 174 13.06 -10.96 3.84
CA CYS A 174 13.13 -10.29 2.54
C CYS A 174 14.54 -9.78 2.26
N CYS A 175 14.84 -9.58 0.98
CA CYS A 175 16.08 -8.96 0.51
C CYS A 175 15.75 -7.69 -0.26
N ILE A 176 16.37 -6.59 0.13
CA ILE A 176 16.31 -5.31 -0.59
C ILE A 176 17.69 -5.02 -1.12
N ASN A 177 17.81 -4.69 -2.41
CA ASN A 177 19.10 -4.48 -3.05
C ASN A 177 19.77 -3.16 -2.68
N GLU A 178 18.96 -2.13 -2.43
CA GLU A 178 19.42 -0.76 -2.18
C GLU A 178 18.46 -0.08 -1.22
N ILE A 179 19.00 0.55 -0.18
CA ILE A 179 18.21 1.28 0.81
C ILE A 179 18.65 2.74 0.81
N TYR A 180 17.69 3.63 0.66
CA TYR A 180 17.84 5.07 0.58
C TYR A 180 17.31 5.71 1.87
N GLU A 181 18.08 6.62 2.43
CA GLU A 181 17.73 7.28 3.69
C GLU A 181 17.81 8.79 3.56
N ILE A 182 16.84 9.46 4.17
CA ILE A 182 16.88 10.90 4.37
C ILE A 182 17.86 11.18 5.51
N ILE A 183 18.90 11.95 5.22
CA ILE A 183 19.83 12.50 6.22
C ILE A 183 19.38 13.91 6.62
N GLY A 184 19.80 14.34 7.80
CA GLY A 184 19.63 15.71 8.25
C GLY A 184 18.31 15.94 8.99
N PRO A 185 17.87 17.20 9.15
CA PRO A 185 16.76 17.55 10.03
C PRO A 185 15.42 16.88 9.68
N ARG A 186 15.17 16.61 8.39
CA ARG A 186 13.93 15.98 7.90
C ARG A 186 13.76 14.55 8.40
N SER A 187 14.84 13.83 8.66
CA SER A 187 14.80 12.47 9.21
C SER A 187 14.04 12.39 10.55
N LYS A 188 14.09 13.47 11.35
CA LYS A 188 13.40 13.55 12.65
C LYS A 188 11.88 13.65 12.55
N LEU A 189 11.36 13.92 11.35
CA LEU A 189 9.92 13.99 11.09
C LEU A 189 9.35 12.61 10.74
N LEU A 190 10.20 11.60 10.57
CA LEU A 190 9.81 10.28 10.11
C LEU A 190 9.52 9.38 11.29
N SER A 191 8.36 8.74 11.27
CA SER A 191 8.04 7.63 12.17
C SER A 191 8.19 6.31 11.44
N HIS A 192 8.88 5.35 12.05
CA HIS A 192 9.13 4.04 11.47
C HIS A 192 7.82 3.23 11.33
N ILE A 193 7.61 2.59 10.18
CA ILE A 193 6.52 1.62 9.99
C ILE A 193 7.09 0.20 9.89
N LEU A 194 8.04 0.00 8.97
CA LEU A 194 8.59 -1.32 8.65
C LEU A 194 10.11 -1.24 8.48
N ALA A 195 10.80 -2.26 8.96
CA ALA A 195 12.24 -2.42 8.84
C ALA A 195 12.64 -3.84 8.39
N VAL A 196 13.86 -3.94 7.87
CA VAL A 196 14.59 -5.20 7.69
C VAL A 196 15.68 -5.25 8.76
N ASP A 197 15.53 -6.16 9.72
CA ASP A 197 16.25 -6.17 10.99
C ASP A 197 16.12 -4.80 11.69
N ASP A 198 17.21 -4.04 11.83
CA ASP A 198 17.28 -2.69 12.41
C ASP A 198 17.15 -1.55 11.37
N LYS A 199 17.12 -1.88 10.07
CA LYS A 199 17.12 -0.87 9.01
C LYS A 199 15.71 -0.53 8.56
N THR A 200 15.29 0.73 8.76
CA THR A 200 13.95 1.16 8.33
C THR A 200 13.86 1.24 6.82
N ILE A 201 12.78 0.68 6.27
CA ILE A 201 12.53 0.60 4.82
C ILE A 201 11.23 1.27 4.39
N ILE A 202 10.29 1.43 5.33
CA ILE A 202 9.05 2.18 5.13
C ILE A 202 8.82 3.03 6.37
N SER A 203 8.58 4.32 6.16
CA SER A 203 8.28 5.30 7.21
C SER A 203 7.03 6.09 6.86
N GLN A 204 6.50 6.83 7.83
CA GLN A 204 5.45 7.82 7.63
C GLN A 204 5.87 9.18 8.15
N VAL A 205 5.32 10.22 7.54
CA VAL A 205 5.26 11.58 8.06
C VAL A 205 3.82 11.82 8.46
N ARG A 206 3.59 12.09 9.75
CA ARG A 206 2.27 12.49 10.25
C ARG A 206 2.23 14.01 10.38
N GLY A 207 1.50 14.64 9.47
CA GLY A 207 1.24 16.07 9.45
C GLY A 207 -0.25 16.36 9.64
N MET A 208 -0.75 17.35 8.90
CA MET A 208 -2.20 17.48 8.72
C MET A 208 -2.74 16.32 7.87
N GLY A 209 -1.99 15.88 6.85
CA GLY A 209 -2.27 14.67 6.06
C GLY A 209 -1.34 13.50 6.39
N GLU A 210 -1.46 12.41 5.61
CA GLU A 210 -0.63 11.22 5.72
C GLU A 210 0.39 11.14 4.58
N GLY A 211 1.69 11.10 4.92
CA GLY A 211 2.78 10.92 3.95
C GLY A 211 3.48 9.58 4.14
N LEU A 212 3.45 8.69 3.15
CA LEU A 212 4.25 7.47 3.14
C LEU A 212 5.63 7.73 2.53
N ILE A 213 6.69 7.26 3.17
CA ILE A 213 8.05 7.29 2.60
C ILE A 213 8.53 5.86 2.42
N VAL A 214 8.96 5.54 1.20
CA VAL A 214 9.53 4.24 0.85
C VAL A 214 11.00 4.40 0.50
N SER A 215 11.85 3.72 1.27
CA SER A 215 13.31 3.82 1.24
C SER A 215 13.96 2.88 0.24
N PHE A 216 13.22 2.31 -0.69
CA PHE A 216 13.74 1.37 -1.68
C PHE A 216 12.90 1.42 -2.95
N ASN A 217 13.46 0.89 -4.04
CA ASN A 217 12.72 0.80 -5.29
C ASN A 217 11.67 -0.32 -5.22
N ILE A 218 10.40 0.07 -5.16
CA ILE A 218 9.25 -0.83 -5.06
C ILE A 218 9.14 -1.76 -6.28
N VAL A 219 9.49 -1.26 -7.47
CA VAL A 219 9.31 -1.95 -8.76
C VAL A 219 10.30 -3.11 -8.93
N SER A 220 11.55 -2.92 -8.50
CA SER A 220 12.59 -3.95 -8.57
C SER A 220 12.65 -4.85 -7.34
N SER A 221 11.84 -4.57 -6.31
CA SER A 221 11.78 -5.37 -5.10
C SER A 221 10.84 -6.55 -5.27
N THR A 222 11.24 -7.70 -4.73
CA THR A 222 10.42 -8.92 -4.75
C THR A 222 9.85 -9.20 -3.36
N SER A 223 8.81 -10.02 -3.30
CA SER A 223 8.27 -10.58 -2.04
C SER A 223 7.60 -9.54 -1.12
N TYR A 224 7.62 -9.80 0.19
CA TYR A 224 6.87 -9.10 1.24
C TYR A 224 7.19 -7.61 1.40
N ALA A 225 8.39 -7.15 1.02
CA ALA A 225 8.73 -5.72 1.07
C ALA A 225 7.95 -4.92 0.03
N SER A 226 7.88 -5.42 -1.22
CA SER A 226 7.09 -4.79 -2.28
C SER A 226 5.61 -4.80 -1.95
N LEU A 227 5.10 -5.93 -1.42
CA LEU A 227 3.75 -6.05 -0.88
C LEU A 227 3.43 -4.95 0.15
N ALA A 228 4.27 -4.82 1.17
CA ALA A 228 4.11 -3.82 2.22
C ALA A 228 4.09 -2.39 1.68
N ALA A 229 5.01 -2.06 0.77
CA ALA A 229 5.06 -0.74 0.14
C ALA A 229 3.77 -0.46 -0.65
N TRP A 230 3.29 -1.41 -1.45
CA TRP A 230 2.05 -1.27 -2.20
C TRP A 230 0.82 -1.12 -1.32
N LEU A 231 0.74 -1.84 -0.21
CA LEU A 231 -0.34 -1.67 0.76
C LEU A 231 -0.33 -0.27 1.36
N GLY A 232 0.85 0.27 1.70
CA GLY A 232 0.98 1.65 2.14
C GLY A 232 0.57 2.65 1.06
N VAL A 233 1.01 2.45 -0.17
CA VAL A 233 0.71 3.32 -1.32
C VAL A 233 -0.78 3.38 -1.56
N LEU A 234 -1.45 2.23 -1.62
CA LEU A 234 -2.90 2.18 -1.85
C LEU A 234 -3.69 2.71 -0.66
N TYR A 235 -3.17 2.56 0.56
CA TYR A 235 -3.76 3.20 1.73
C TYR A 235 -3.68 4.73 1.61
N VAL A 236 -2.50 5.31 1.40
CA VAL A 236 -2.35 6.76 1.40
C VAL A 236 -2.93 7.44 0.15
N CYS A 237 -2.76 6.84 -1.03
CA CYS A 237 -3.19 7.42 -2.30
C CYS A 237 -4.53 6.90 -2.83
N GLY A 238 -5.01 5.76 -2.33
CA GLY A 238 -6.21 5.08 -2.82
C GLY A 238 -7.35 5.02 -1.79
N SER A 239 -7.16 5.57 -0.60
CA SER A 239 -8.20 5.63 0.44
C SER A 239 -8.39 7.02 1.01
N THR A 240 -9.62 7.36 1.40
CA THR A 240 -9.87 8.43 2.37
C THR A 240 -9.81 7.85 3.78
N ALA A 241 -9.33 8.62 4.75
CA ALA A 241 -9.59 8.29 6.15
C ALA A 241 -11.07 8.60 6.43
N GLU A 242 -11.86 7.61 6.88
CA GLU A 242 -13.07 7.93 7.63
C GLU A 242 -12.60 8.59 8.93
N HIS A 243 -12.90 9.88 9.11
CA HIS A 243 -12.86 10.46 10.45
C HIS A 243 -13.84 9.64 11.32
N LEU A 244 -13.30 8.90 12.29
CA LEU A 244 -14.09 8.29 13.37
C LEU A 244 -14.80 9.37 14.19
#